data_AF-A0AAW5M3B8-F1
#
_entry.id   AF-A0AAW5M3B8-F1
#
_cell.length_a   1.000
_cell.length_b   1.000
_cell.length_c   1.000
_cell.angle_alpha   90.00
_cell.angle_beta   90.00
_cell.angle_gamma   90.00
#
_symmetry.space_group_name_H-M   'P 1'
#
loop_
_entity.id
_entity.type
_entity.pdbx_description
1 polymer ?
#
loop_
_entity_poly.entity_id
_entity_poly.type
_entity_poly.pdbx_seq_one_letter_code
_entity_poly.pdbx_strand_id
1 'polypeptide(L)' 'MYRVVTPQTVAELDAYYQLRWELLRKPFNLPVGSERD' A
#
# COMPACT_ATOMS: atom_id res chain seq x y z
N MET A 1 17.10 -0.35 12.33
CA MET A 1 17.62 0.17 11.04
C MET A 1 16.56 -0.07 9.99
N TYR A 2 16.14 0.96 9.27
CA TYR A 2 15.09 0.81 8.25
C TYR A 2 15.70 0.40 6.92
N ARG A 3 15.01 -0.52 6.22
CA ARG A 3 15.41 -0.99 4.89
C ARG A 3 14.37 -0.50 3.88
N VAL A 4 14.82 0.25 2.89
CA VAL A 4 14.00 0.60 1.73
C VAL A 4 14.12 -0.53 0.72
N VAL A 5 12.98 -1.06 0.29
CA VAL A 5 12.91 -2.13 -0.69
C VAL A 5 11.92 -1.74 -1.78
N THR A 6 12.26 -2.06 -3.03
CA THR A 6 11.33 -1.95 -4.16
C THR A 6 10.68 -3.31 -4.36
N PRO A 7 9.34 -3.42 -4.32
CA PRO A 7 8.63 -4.68 -4.60
C PRO A 7 9.10 -5.27 -5.92
N GLN A 8 9.41 -6.57 -5.94
CA GLN A 8 9.84 -7.32 -7.13
C GLN A 8 8.78 -8.32 -7.57
N THR A 9 7.88 -8.71 -6.67
CA THR A 9 6.82 -9.69 -6.94
C THR A 9 5.44 -9.06 -6.84
N VAL A 10 4.44 -9.70 -7.47
CA VAL A 10 3.04 -9.28 -7.37
C VAL A 10 2.57 -9.28 -5.92
N ALA A 11 2.94 -10.30 -5.13
CA ALA A 11 2.57 -10.39 -3.72
C ALA A 11 3.15 -9.23 -2.88
N GLU A 12 4.40 -8.84 -3.14
CA GLU A 12 5.01 -7.68 -2.48
C GLU A 12 4.35 -6.37 -2.92
N LEU A 13 3.95 -6.27 -4.18
CA LEU A 13 3.26 -5.12 -4.71
C LEU A 13 1.86 -4.97 -4.08
N ASP A 14 1.13 -6.07 -3.93
CA ASP A 14 -0.16 -6.10 -3.25
C ASP A 14 -0.02 -5.72 -1.76
N ALA A 15 1.01 -6.24 -1.08
CA ALA A 15 1.31 -5.85 0.31
C ALA A 15 1.65 -4.36 0.43
N TYR A 16 2.42 -3.80 -0.52
CA TYR A 16 2.72 -2.38 -0.57
C TYR A 16 1.45 -1.53 -0.72
N TYR A 17 0.56 -1.89 -1.65
CA TYR A 17 -0.70 -1.18 -1.85
C TYR A 17 -1.64 -1.29 -0.65
N GLN A 18 -1.73 -2.48 -0.02
CA GLN A 18 -2.50 -2.65 1.20
C GLN A 18 -2.01 -1.71 2.31
N LEU A 19 -0.69 -1.68 2.56
CA LEU A 19 -0.08 -0.78 3.54
C LEU A 19 -0.38 0.70 3.22
N ARG A 20 -0.27 1.08 1.94
CA ARG A 20 -0.56 2.45 1.48
C ARG A 20 -2.02 2.82 1.72
N TRP A 21 -2.96 1.91 1.45
CA TRP A 21 -4.37 2.13 1.72
C TRP A 21 -4.64 2.31 3.21
N GLU A 22 -4.10 1.44 4.07
CA GLU A 22 -4.30 1.50 5.52
C GLU A 22 -3.82 2.81 6.14
N LEU A 23 -2.70 3.34 5.65
CA LEU A 23 -2.10 4.56 6.19
C LEU A 23 -2.68 5.84 5.59
N LEU A 24 -2.97 5.86 4.28
CA LEU A 24 -3.29 7.10 3.56
C LEU A 24 -4.75 7.22 3.14
N ARG A 25 -5.52 6.12 3.09
CA ARG A 25 -6.88 6.09 2.54
C ARG A 25 -7.92 5.73 3.60
N LYS A 26 -7.65 4.68 4.40
CA LYS A 26 -8.52 4.22 5.49
C LYS A 26 -8.89 5.34 6.50
N PRO A 27 -7.97 6.22 6.95
CA PRO A 27 -8.33 7.31 7.88
C PRO A 27 -9.33 8.32 7.30
N PHE A 28 -9.43 8.40 5.97
CA PHE A 28 -10.36 9.28 5.26
C PHE A 28 -11.59 8.53 4.72
N ASN A 29 -11.81 7.29 5.17
CA ASN A 29 -12.94 6.45 4.76
C ASN A 29 -13.02 6.18 3.25
N LEU A 30 -11.88 6.21 2.56
CA LEU A 30 -11.78 5.93 1.13
C LEU A 30 -11.74 4.40 0.86
N PRO A 31 -12.34 3.93 -0.26
CA PRO A 31 -12.42 2.50 -0.55
C PRO A 31 -11.05 1.88 -0.85
N VAL A 32 -10.93 0.56 -0.62
CA VAL A 32 -9.78 -0.25 -1.05
C VAL A 32 -9.69 -0.19 -2.58
N GLY A 33 -8.49 0.00 -3.12
CA GLY A 33 -8.23 0.22 -4.54
C GLY A 33 -7.95 1.69 -4.86
N SER A 34 -8.45 2.64 -4.04
CA SER A 34 -8.19 4.07 -4.24
C SER A 34 -6.73 4.46 -4.04
N GLU A 35 -5.90 3.61 -3.43
CA GLU A 35 -4.45 3.81 -3.32
C GLU A 35 -3.71 3.73 -4.67
N ARG A 36 -4.36 3.17 -5.70
CA ARG A 36 -3.86 3.01 -7.07
C ARG A 36 -4.33 4.12 -8.01
N ASP A 37 -5.34 4.91 -7.62
CA ASP A 37 -5.74 6.18 -8.26
C ASP A 37 -4.72 7.28 -7.96
#